data_AF-A0A840VFF8-F1
#
_entry.id   AF-A0A840VFF8-F1
#
_cell.length_a   1.000
_cell.length_b   1.000
_cell.length_c   1.000
_cell.angle_alpha   90.00
_cell.angle_beta   90.00
_cell.angle_gamma   90.00
#
_symmetry.space_group_name_H-M   'P 1'
#
loop_
_entity.id
_entity.type
_entity.pdbx_description
1 polymer ?
#
loop_
_entity_poly.entity_id
_entity_poly.type
_entity_poly.pdbx_seq_one_letter_code
_entity_poly.pdbx_strand_id
1 'polypeptide(L)' 'MPRQLNLGGSYFRPTYFDDLPFVCQDCGEQQVWKAEDQAWYYEASGAPYYSTAIRCRSCRAAEKKRKLEARRAAGHE' A
#
# COMPACT_ATOMS: atom_id res chain seq x y z
N MET A 1 -21.20 -0.89 -16.23
CA MET A 1 -20.39 -2.05 -15.82
C MET A 1 -18.92 -1.71 -16.06
N PRO A 2 -18.18 -1.14 -15.11
CA PRO A 2 -16.80 -0.74 -15.37
C PRO A 2 -15.89 -1.96 -15.24
N ARG A 3 -15.64 -2.63 -16.37
CA ARG A 3 -14.62 -3.68 -16.48
C ARG A 3 -13.29 -2.98 -16.77
N GLN A 4 -12.46 -2.84 -15.73
CA GLN A 4 -11.13 -2.25 -15.80
C GLN A 4 -10.30 -2.90 -16.93
N LEU A 5 -9.96 -2.11 -17.95
CA LEU A 5 -9.03 -2.47 -19.00
C LEU A 5 -7.60 -2.13 -18.53
N ASN A 6 -6.85 -3.15 -18.12
CA ASN A 6 -5.39 -3.10 -18.09
C ASN A 6 -4.85 -3.73 -19.39
N LEU A 7 -4.60 -2.91 -20.41
CA LEU A 7 -3.84 -3.29 -21.60
C LEU A 7 -2.38 -2.87 -21.40
N GLY A 8 -1.49 -3.85 -21.48
CA GLY A 8 -0.07 -3.78 -21.10
C GLY A 8 0.67 -2.53 -21.57
N GLY A 9 1.27 -1.85 -20.60
CA GLY A 9 2.21 -0.76 -20.77
C GLY A 9 2.54 -0.21 -19.39
N SER A 10 3.81 -0.15 -19.02
CA SER A 10 4.36 0.19 -17.69
C SER A 10 4.06 1.63 -17.19
N TYR A 11 3.08 2.32 -17.76
CA TYR A 11 2.70 3.72 -17.47
C TYR A 11 1.19 3.92 -17.26
N PHE A 12 0.43 2.87 -16.95
CA PHE A 12 -1.01 3.02 -16.71
C PHE A 12 -1.26 3.61 -15.32
N ARG A 13 -1.35 4.95 -15.24
CA ARG A 13 -1.94 5.66 -14.11
C ARG A 13 -3.44 5.38 -14.11
N PRO A 14 -4.01 4.82 -13.02
CA PRO A 14 -5.46 4.74 -12.89
C PRO A 14 -6.06 6.15 -13.03
N THR A 15 -7.06 6.30 -13.90
CA THR A 15 -7.77 7.59 -14.09
C THR A 15 -8.69 7.92 -12.91
N TYR A 16 -9.04 6.91 -12.11
CA TYR A 16 -9.79 7.03 -10.89
C TYR A 16 -9.35 5.92 -9.92
N PHE A 17 -9.43 6.20 -8.62
CA PHE A 17 -9.21 5.23 -7.56
C PHE A 17 -10.56 4.93 -6.90
N ASP A 18 -10.84 3.65 -6.64
CA ASP A 18 -12.04 3.19 -5.93
C ASP A 18 -11.66 2.55 -4.60
N ASP A 19 -12.57 2.54 -3.64
CA ASP A 19 -12.38 1.83 -2.38
C ASP A 19 -12.24 0.32 -2.61
N LEU A 20 -11.03 -0.22 -2.41
CA LEU A 20 -10.72 -1.63 -2.67
C LEU A 20 -10.66 -2.41 -1.35
N PRO A 21 -11.59 -3.35 -1.10
CA PRO A 21 -11.45 -4.25 0.04
C PRO A 21 -10.26 -5.19 -0.19
N PHE A 22 -9.41 -5.32 0.83
CA PHE A 22 -8.27 -6.21 0.84
C PHE A 22 -8.16 -6.90 2.20
N VAL A 23 -7.58 -8.09 2.20
CA VAL A 23 -7.32 -8.84 3.44
C VAL A 23 -5.86 -8.65 3.80
N CYS A 24 -5.59 -8.29 5.04
CA CYS A 24 -4.22 -8.15 5.52
C CYS A 24 -3.54 -9.53 5.55
N GLN A 25 -2.40 -9.66 4.88
CA GLN A 25 -1.65 -10.94 4.85
C GLN A 25 -1.16 -11.39 6.24
N ASP A 26 -0.92 -10.45 7.14
CA ASP A 26 -0.32 -10.71 8.46
C ASP A 26 -1.38 -11.09 9.51
N CYS A 27 -2.42 -10.26 9.68
CA CYS A 27 -3.48 -10.49 10.68
C CYS A 27 -4.78 -11.09 10.13
N GLY A 28 -4.98 -11.14 8.81
CA GLY A 28 -6.22 -11.63 8.19
C GLY A 28 -7.41 -10.66 8.28
N GLU A 29 -7.21 -9.45 8.81
CA GLU A 29 -8.27 -8.44 8.93
C GLU A 29 -8.71 -7.93 7.56
N GLN A 30 -10.02 -7.84 7.34
CA GLN A 30 -10.61 -7.22 6.15
C GLN A 30 -10.56 -5.70 6.29
N GLN A 31 -9.84 -5.05 5.40
CA GLN A 31 -9.65 -3.61 5.39
C GLN A 31 -10.04 -3.04 4.04
N VAL A 32 -10.39 -1.77 4.01
CA VAL A 32 -10.70 -1.06 2.78
C VAL A 32 -9.55 -0.12 2.45
N TRP A 33 -8.98 -0.28 1.27
CA TRP A 33 -7.97 0.62 0.73
C TRP A 33 -8.67 1.77 0.02
N LYS A 34 -8.76 2.90 0.73
CA LYS A 34 -9.49 4.06 0.23
C LYS A 34 -8.87 4.65 -1.02
N ALA A 35 -9.70 5.24 -1.87
CA ALA A 35 -9.25 5.98 -3.04
C ALA A 35 -8.23 7.09 -2.69
N GLU A 36 -8.48 7.81 -1.59
CA GLU A 36 -7.60 8.86 -1.07
C GLU A 36 -6.22 8.31 -0.64
N ASP A 37 -6.22 7.14 0.02
CA ASP A 37 -5.00 6.46 0.44
C ASP A 37 -4.20 5.92 -0.76
N GLN A 38 -4.88 5.51 -1.83
CA GLN A 38 -4.25 5.08 -3.09
C GLN A 38 -3.58 6.24 -3.80
N ALA A 39 -4.27 7.38 -3.94
CA ALA A 39 -3.71 8.59 -4.55
C ALA A 39 -2.46 9.04 -3.79
N TRP A 40 -2.55 9.16 -2.46
CA TRP A 40 -1.39 9.52 -1.65
C TRP A 40 -0.25 8.51 -1.77
N TYR A 41 -0.55 7.21 -1.80
CA TYR A 41 0.49 6.18 -1.90
C TYR A 41 1.26 6.26 -3.21
N TYR A 42 0.59 6.41 -4.35
CA TYR A 42 1.29 6.51 -5.64
C TYR A 42 1.97 7.87 -5.83
N GLU A 43 1.37 8.95 -5.36
CA GLU A 43 1.88 10.31 -5.61
C GLU A 43 2.93 10.76 -4.61
N ALA A 44 2.76 10.47 -3.32
CA ALA A 44 3.68 10.90 -2.27
C ALA A 44 4.81 9.90 -2.02
N SER A 45 4.56 8.59 -2.14
CA SER A 45 5.60 7.58 -1.91
C SER A 45 6.35 7.17 -3.17
N GLY A 46 5.83 7.52 -4.36
CA GLY A 46 6.42 7.11 -5.64
C GLY A 46 6.37 5.61 -5.88
N ALA A 47 5.48 4.90 -5.16
CA ALA A 47 5.31 3.47 -5.33
C ALA A 47 4.82 3.14 -6.75
N PRO A 48 5.25 1.99 -7.32
CA PRO A 48 4.78 1.59 -8.64
C PRO A 48 3.28 1.31 -8.62
N TYR A 49 2.57 1.69 -9.70
CA TYR A 49 1.11 1.52 -9.82
C TYR A 49 0.60 0.07 -9.72
N TYR A 50 1.48 -0.92 -9.89
CA TYR A 50 1.15 -2.34 -9.68
C TYR A 50 1.25 -2.77 -8.20
N SER A 51 1.78 -1.92 -7.31
CA SER A 51 1.95 -2.22 -5.89
C SER A 51 0.69 -1.86 -5.12
N THR A 52 0.01 -2.88 -4.59
CA THR A 52 -1.24 -2.72 -3.85
C THR A 52 -1.06 -2.78 -2.33
N ALA A 53 -2.07 -2.31 -1.58
CA ALA A 53 -2.07 -2.47 -0.13
C ALA A 53 -2.29 -3.94 0.26
N ILE A 54 -1.23 -4.58 0.78
CA ILE A 54 -1.26 -5.96 1.27
C ILE A 54 -1.37 -6.09 2.80
N ARG A 55 -1.14 -5.00 3.53
CA ARG A 55 -1.08 -4.96 4.99
C ARG A 55 -1.88 -3.80 5.54
N CYS A 56 -2.61 -4.03 6.62
CA CYS A 56 -3.37 -3.02 7.32
C CYS A 56 -2.44 -1.97 7.98
N ARG A 57 -3.01 -0.82 8.36
CA ARG A 57 -2.26 0.28 9.01
C ARG A 57 -1.59 -0.19 10.30
N SER A 58 -2.26 -1.05 11.08
CA SER A 58 -1.73 -1.61 12.33
C SER A 58 -0.50 -2.49 12.10
N CYS A 59 -0.57 -3.45 11.17
CA CYS A 59 0.58 -4.31 10.83
C CYS A 59 1.73 -3.50 10.21
N ARG A 60 1.44 -2.48 9.39
CA ARG A 60 2.48 -1.56 8.88
C ARG A 60 3.14 -0.77 10.01
N ALA A 61 2.38 -0.30 10.99
CA ALA A 61 2.91 0.43 12.15
C ALA A 61 3.77 -0.48 13.03
N ALA A 62 3.34 -1.72 13.25
CA ALA A 62 4.11 -2.72 13.99
C ALA A 62 5.45 -3.04 13.30
N GLU A 63 5.44 -3.24 11.98
CA GLU A 63 6.65 -3.44 11.17
C GLU A 63 7.57 -2.22 11.23
N LYS A 64 7.01 -1.01 11.12
CA LYS A 64 7.79 0.23 11.24
C LYS A 64 8.44 0.36 12.61
N LYS A 65 7.73 -0.01 13.68
CA LYS A 65 8.26 -0.04 15.04
C LYS A 65 9.41 -1.04 15.16
N ARG A 66 9.21 -2.28 14.69
CA ARG A 66 10.26 -3.32 14.64
C ARG A 66 11.52 -2.84 13.90
N LYS A 67 11.35 -2.23 12.72
CA LYS A 67 12.47 -1.68 11.95
C LYS A 67 13.15 -0.49 12.66
N LEU A 68 12.39 0.38 13.32
CA LEU A 68 12.96 1.48 14.08
C LEU A 68 13.75 0.98 15.29
N GLU A 69 13.22 -0.01 16.02
CA GLU A 69 13.91 -0.67 17.13
C GLU A 69 15.18 -1.37 16.64
N ALA A 70 15.11 -2.09 15.52
CA ALA A 70 16.28 -2.70 14.90
C ALA A 70 17.32 -1.65 14.46
N ARG A 71 16.90 -0.52 13.86
CA ARG A 71 17.80 0.59 13.48
C ARG A 71 18.43 1.27 14.69
N ARG A 72 17.70 1.38 15.81
CA ARG A 72 18.23 1.90 17.09
C ARG A 72 19.24 0.94 17.71
N ALA A 73 18.95 -0.36 17.67
CA ALA A 73 19.86 -1.40 18.17
C ALA A 73 21.12 -1.55 17.30
N ALA A 74 20.99 -1.32 15.98
CA ALA A 74 22.08 -1.38 15.02
C ALA A 74 22.88 -0.06 14.91
N GLY A 75 22.90 0.75 15.98
CA GLY A 75 23.53 2.06 16.07
C GLY A 75 24.68 2.29 15.10
N HIS A 76 24.39 3.06 14.05
CA HIS A 76 25.43 3.77 13.31
C HIS A 76 25.49 5.16 13.94
N GLU A 77 26.34 5.28 14.95
CA GLU A 77 26.93 6.56 15.38
C GLU A 77 27.98 7.04 14.38
#